data_AF-A0A7J8YH52-F1
#
_entry.id   AF-A0A7J8YH52-F1
#
_cell.length_a   1.000
_cell.length_b   1.000
_cell.length_c   1.000
_cell.angle_alpha   90.00
_cell.angle_beta   90.00
_cell.angle_gamma   90.00
#
_symmetry.space_group_name_H-M   'P 1'
#
loop_
_entity.id
_entity.type
_entity.pdbx_description
1 polymer ?
#
loop_
_entity_poly.entity_id
_entity_poly.type
_entity_poly.pdbx_seq_one_letter_code
_entity_poly.pdbx_strand_id
1 'polypeptide(L)'
;MAQAQQTRESSALSSCEAYFEKVNSRKKLPQPLQETLTTAFARIPVSSFPQVPAGKVIEIQADTTVADAVKVLSECNILSAPVINPDAATSMNWRERYLGIIDYSAIVLWVLETAEVAAVALSASTATAVGLGAGAVGALGALAVGVTGPAAVAGLTVAAVGAAVAGGVAADQASGGDAPAAADNLGKEFYKVILQEEPFKSTTVKSIVKSYRWAPFIPVATDSSMLSVLLLLSKYRLRNVPVIEPGNPELQNYITQSAVVGGLEGCKGRDWFDCIAARPISDMGLPFMSSNEVISIQNDDLVLEAFKRMRDNHVGGLPVVEGPSKKIVGNVSIRDIRHLLLKPELFSNF
;
A
#
# COMPACT_ATOMS: atom_id res chain seq x y z
N MET A 1 18.53 -13.68 8.34
CA MET A 1 17.57 -12.58 8.09
C MET A 1 18.29 -11.29 7.67
N ALA A 2 19.27 -10.78 8.43
CA ALA A 2 20.01 -9.55 8.08
C ALA A 2 20.78 -9.62 6.74
N GLN A 3 21.43 -10.75 6.43
CA GLN A 3 22.21 -10.93 5.20
C GLN A 3 21.32 -10.93 3.93
N ALA A 4 20.14 -11.58 3.99
CA ALA A 4 19.18 -11.59 2.90
C ALA A 4 18.54 -10.22 2.64
N GLN A 5 18.35 -9.43 3.70
CA GLN A 5 17.84 -8.06 3.61
C GLN A 5 18.88 -7.12 2.99
N GLN A 6 20.16 -7.24 3.38
CA GLN A 6 21.26 -6.46 2.84
C GLN A 6 21.51 -6.75 1.35
N THR A 7 21.36 -8.01 0.92
CA THR A 7 21.43 -8.39 -0.50
C THR A 7 20.25 -7.82 -1.31
N ARG A 8 19.03 -7.80 -0.73
CA ARG A 8 17.82 -7.25 -1.37
C ARG A 8 17.87 -5.72 -1.48
N GLU A 9 18.44 -5.04 -0.49
CA GLU A 9 18.66 -3.58 -0.52
C GLU A 9 19.71 -3.20 -1.57
N SER A 10 20.80 -3.96 -1.67
CA SER A 10 21.85 -3.75 -2.69
C SER A 10 21.32 -3.95 -4.12
N SER A 11 20.53 -5.00 -4.37
CA SER A 11 19.93 -5.22 -5.69
C SER A 11 18.87 -4.18 -6.06
N ALA A 12 18.09 -3.69 -5.10
CA ALA A 12 17.14 -2.61 -5.30
C ALA A 12 17.83 -1.28 -5.65
N LEU A 13 18.94 -0.95 -4.98
CA LEU A 13 19.75 0.23 -5.29
C LEU A 13 20.35 0.15 -6.71
N SER A 14 20.89 -1.01 -7.08
CA SER A 14 21.41 -1.26 -8.43
C SER A 14 20.32 -1.09 -9.50
N SER A 15 19.10 -1.57 -9.23
CA SER A 15 17.95 -1.39 -10.13
C SER A 15 17.53 0.08 -10.27
N CYS A 16 17.52 0.84 -9.18
CA CYS A 16 17.21 2.28 -9.21
C CYS A 16 18.24 3.07 -10.04
N GLU A 17 19.53 2.76 -9.87
CA GLU A 17 20.61 3.39 -10.64
C GLU A 17 20.46 3.12 -12.14
N ALA A 18 20.30 1.85 -12.52
CA ALA A 18 20.13 1.46 -13.92
C ALA A 18 18.89 2.11 -14.56
N TYR A 19 17.78 2.20 -13.82
CA TYR A 19 16.58 2.89 -14.28
C TYR A 19 16.84 4.38 -14.48
N PHE A 20 17.47 5.05 -13.52
CA PHE A 20 17.76 6.48 -13.57
C PHE A 20 18.67 6.83 -14.75
N GLU A 21 19.73 6.06 -14.98
CA GLU A 21 20.62 6.23 -16.14
C GLU A 21 19.91 5.98 -17.48
N LYS A 22 19.01 5.00 -17.52
CA LYS A 22 18.18 4.74 -18.70
C LYS A 22 17.25 5.90 -19.01
N VAL A 23 16.66 6.54 -18.01
CA VAL A 23 15.84 7.76 -18.22
C VAL A 23 16.72 8.92 -18.67
N ASN A 24 17.87 9.13 -18.02
CA ASN A 24 18.80 10.21 -18.35
C ASN A 24 19.38 10.12 -19.77
N SER A 25 19.67 8.92 -20.25
CA SER A 25 20.18 8.70 -21.62
C SER A 25 19.12 8.91 -22.71
N ARG A 26 17.83 8.82 -22.37
CA ARG A 26 16.71 8.94 -23.32
C ARG A 26 16.06 10.31 -23.33
N LYS A 27 16.15 11.06 -22.24
CA LYS A 27 15.51 12.38 -22.13
C LYS A 27 16.15 13.35 -23.10
N LYS A 28 15.32 14.11 -23.81
CA LYS A 28 15.72 15.09 -24.81
C LYS A 28 15.70 16.50 -24.24
N LEU A 29 16.24 16.68 -23.04
CA LEU A 29 16.34 17.99 -22.40
C LEU A 29 17.72 18.61 -22.64
N PRO A 30 17.85 19.93 -22.89
CA PRO A 30 19.15 20.57 -23.07
C PRO A 30 20.04 20.36 -21.84
N GLN A 31 21.24 19.82 -22.03
CA GLN A 31 22.17 19.54 -20.93
C GLN A 31 22.48 20.78 -20.06
N PRO A 32 22.72 21.99 -20.62
CA PRO A 32 22.98 23.18 -19.81
C PRO A 32 21.82 23.55 -18.88
N LEU A 33 20.58 23.34 -19.33
CA LEU A 33 19.39 23.57 -18.50
C LEU A 33 19.37 22.61 -17.30
N GLN A 34 19.68 21.33 -17.53
CA GLN A 34 19.72 20.32 -16.47
C GLN A 34 20.80 20.61 -15.42
N GLU A 35 22.01 20.98 -15.87
CA GLU A 35 23.12 21.34 -14.99
C GLU A 35 22.81 22.59 -14.15
N THR A 36 22.18 23.59 -14.78
CA THR A 36 21.72 24.82 -14.12
C THR A 36 20.69 24.50 -13.04
N LEU A 37 19.68 23.69 -13.36
CA LEU A 37 18.64 23.31 -12.40
C LEU A 37 19.18 22.44 -11.26
N THR A 38 20.07 21.50 -11.57
CA THR A 38 20.75 20.68 -10.56
C THR A 38 21.53 21.55 -9.59
N THR A 39 22.32 22.50 -10.11
CA THR A 39 23.07 23.47 -9.31
C THR A 39 22.16 24.36 -8.47
N ALA A 40 21.03 24.80 -9.03
CA ALA A 40 20.06 25.62 -8.32
C ALA A 40 19.42 24.85 -7.15
N PHE A 41 18.89 23.65 -7.39
CA PHE A 41 18.28 22.82 -6.33
C PHE A 41 19.28 22.35 -5.28
N ALA A 42 20.57 22.23 -5.61
CA ALA A 42 21.63 21.94 -4.63
C ALA A 42 21.83 23.08 -3.62
N ARG A 43 21.46 24.32 -3.96
CA ARG A 43 21.61 25.51 -3.12
C ARG A 43 20.35 25.89 -2.35
N ILE A 44 19.18 25.40 -2.76
CA ILE A 44 17.91 25.68 -2.07
C ILE A 44 17.82 24.75 -0.85
N PRO A 45 17.73 25.29 0.38
CA PRO A 45 17.58 24.45 1.57
C PRO A 45 16.16 23.89 1.66
N VAL A 46 16.02 22.72 2.30
CA VAL A 46 14.73 22.05 2.52
C VAL A 46 13.76 22.92 3.32
N SER A 47 14.28 23.76 4.23
CA SER A 47 13.49 24.75 4.98
C SER A 47 12.74 25.76 4.11
N SER A 48 13.14 25.94 2.84
CA SER A 48 12.40 26.80 1.88
C SER A 48 11.15 26.13 1.33
N PHE A 49 10.98 24.82 1.51
CA PHE A 49 9.80 24.10 1.07
C PHE A 49 8.61 24.42 1.98
N PRO A 50 7.40 24.63 1.43
CA PRO A 50 6.21 24.92 2.24
C PRO A 50 5.99 23.88 3.34
N GLN A 51 5.62 24.35 4.52
CA GLN A 51 5.26 23.49 5.65
C GLN A 51 3.94 22.75 5.38
N VAL A 52 3.69 21.68 6.13
CA VAL A 52 2.41 20.96 6.08
C VAL A 52 1.25 21.91 6.41
N PRO A 53 0.10 21.82 5.71
CA PRO A 53 -1.00 22.77 5.87
C PRO A 53 -1.54 22.91 7.31
N ALA A 54 -1.48 21.83 8.08
CA ALA A 54 -1.93 21.80 9.48
C ALA A 54 -0.88 22.31 10.48
N GLY A 55 0.31 22.74 10.01
CA GLY A 55 1.42 23.18 10.86
C GLY A 55 2.14 22.08 11.63
N LYS A 56 1.56 20.87 11.72
CA LYS A 56 2.17 19.69 12.32
C LYS A 56 1.95 18.46 11.45
N VAL A 57 2.97 17.60 11.38
CA VAL A 57 2.89 16.31 10.70
C VAL A 57 1.95 15.39 11.49
N ILE A 58 1.05 14.71 10.79
CA ILE A 58 0.15 13.73 11.40
C ILE A 58 0.94 12.43 11.59
N GLU A 59 1.05 12.01 12.84
CA GLU A 59 1.84 10.86 13.27
C GLU A 59 0.90 9.81 13.89
N ILE A 60 1.20 8.51 13.69
CA ILE A 60 0.39 7.40 14.22
C ILE A 60 1.21 6.65 15.27
N GLN A 61 0.61 6.32 16.41
CA GLN A 61 1.30 5.54 17.45
C GLN A 61 1.44 4.07 17.04
N ALA A 62 2.54 3.43 17.39
CA ALA A 62 2.80 2.05 16.99
C ALA A 62 1.81 1.04 17.58
N ASP A 63 1.23 1.33 18.73
CA ASP A 63 0.22 0.51 19.41
C ASP A 63 -1.22 0.73 18.87
N THR A 64 -1.43 1.72 17.99
CA THR A 64 -2.72 1.95 17.32
C THR A 64 -3.09 0.74 16.47
N THR A 65 -4.38 0.40 16.42
CA THR A 65 -4.87 -0.71 15.58
C THR A 65 -4.76 -0.36 14.10
N VAL A 66 -4.71 -1.37 13.23
CA VAL A 66 -4.69 -1.13 11.77
C VAL A 66 -5.97 -0.42 11.31
N ALA A 67 -7.12 -0.79 11.87
CA ALA A 67 -8.40 -0.17 11.55
C ALA A 67 -8.41 1.33 11.89
N ASP A 68 -7.94 1.70 13.08
CA ASP A 68 -7.84 3.09 13.50
C ASP A 68 -6.81 3.86 12.66
N ALA A 69 -5.69 3.23 12.29
CA ALA A 69 -4.71 3.84 11.40
C ALA A 69 -5.32 4.13 10.01
N VAL A 70 -6.07 3.20 9.42
CA VAL A 70 -6.79 3.42 8.16
C VAL A 70 -7.78 4.58 8.27
N LYS A 71 -8.50 4.66 9.40
CA LYS A 71 -9.43 5.74 9.70
C LYS A 71 -8.71 7.09 9.75
N VAL A 72 -7.62 7.22 10.50
CA VAL A 72 -6.80 8.44 10.56
C VAL A 72 -6.31 8.85 9.18
N LEU A 73 -5.73 7.92 8.40
CA LEU A 73 -5.26 8.21 7.05
C LEU A 73 -6.39 8.74 6.15
N SER A 74 -7.57 8.15 6.24
CA SER A 74 -8.71 8.54 5.41
C SER A 74 -9.36 9.85 5.83
N GLU A 75 -9.61 10.06 7.13
CA GLU A 75 -10.24 11.28 7.67
C GLU A 75 -9.34 12.50 7.45
N CYS A 76 -8.03 12.32 7.61
CA CYS A 76 -7.06 13.37 7.34
C CYS A 76 -6.70 13.51 5.85
N ASN A 77 -7.26 12.65 4.98
CA ASN A 77 -7.00 12.58 3.55
C ASN A 77 -5.49 12.53 3.20
N ILE A 78 -4.74 11.73 3.96
CA ILE A 78 -3.30 11.49 3.77
C ILE A 78 -3.07 10.03 3.33
N LEU A 79 -1.94 9.80 2.66
CA LEU A 79 -1.62 8.48 2.08
C LEU A 79 -0.69 7.65 2.96
N SER A 80 0.05 8.32 3.83
CA SER A 80 1.02 7.72 4.71
C SER A 80 1.26 8.61 5.93
N ALA A 81 1.70 8.00 7.02
CA ALA A 81 2.08 8.70 8.24
C ALA A 81 3.35 8.08 8.85
N PRO A 82 4.23 8.88 9.47
CA PRO A 82 5.26 8.40 10.38
C PRO A 82 4.66 7.63 11.54
N VAL A 83 5.36 6.59 12.00
CA VAL A 83 4.94 5.76 13.12
C VAL A 83 5.84 5.98 14.32
N ILE A 84 5.27 6.47 15.42
CA ILE A 84 5.97 6.76 16.66
C ILE A 84 6.05 5.52 17.53
N ASN A 85 7.24 5.29 18.09
CA ASN A 85 7.46 4.34 19.16
C ASN A 85 6.97 4.93 20.49
N PRO A 86 5.91 4.41 21.12
CA PRO A 86 5.40 4.94 22.39
C PRO A 86 6.45 4.87 23.50
N ASP A 87 7.29 3.83 23.49
CA ASP A 87 8.34 3.59 24.47
C ASP A 87 9.49 4.62 24.41
N ALA A 88 9.62 5.33 23.29
CA ALA A 88 10.69 6.30 23.02
C ALA A 88 10.16 7.63 22.50
N ALA A 89 8.90 7.95 22.81
CA ALA A 89 8.23 9.16 22.35
C ALA A 89 8.82 10.46 22.92
N THR A 90 9.71 10.40 23.91
CA THR A 90 10.46 11.55 24.44
C THR A 90 11.95 11.50 24.10
N SER A 91 12.39 10.50 23.33
CA SER A 91 13.81 10.39 22.94
C SER A 91 14.21 11.53 22.03
N MET A 92 15.40 12.09 22.30
CA MET A 92 16.07 13.07 21.43
C MET A 92 16.68 12.43 20.18
N ASN A 93 16.71 11.10 20.10
CA ASN A 93 17.17 10.36 18.94
C ASN A 93 15.99 9.95 18.07
N TRP A 94 15.86 10.57 16.89
CA TRP A 94 14.79 10.25 15.94
C TRP A 94 14.72 8.76 15.58
N ARG A 95 15.86 8.04 15.61
CA ARG A 95 15.93 6.59 15.28
C ARG A 95 15.20 5.72 16.29
N GLU A 96 15.15 6.14 17.54
CA GLU A 96 14.41 5.45 18.59
C GLU A 96 12.94 5.87 18.57
N ARG A 97 12.68 7.13 18.24
CA ARG A 97 11.35 7.74 18.19
C ARG A 97 10.48 7.20 17.05
N TYR A 98 11.02 7.04 15.83
CA TYR A 98 10.23 6.60 14.67
C TYR A 98 10.58 5.18 14.25
N LEU A 99 9.57 4.30 14.24
CA LEU A 99 9.74 2.90 13.82
C LEU A 99 9.77 2.73 12.30
N GLY A 100 9.16 3.67 11.58
CA GLY A 100 8.95 3.61 10.14
C GLY A 100 7.81 4.50 9.67
N ILE A 101 7.25 4.16 8.51
CA ILE A 101 6.11 4.81 7.89
C ILE A 101 5.04 3.75 7.66
N ILE A 102 3.78 4.07 7.96
CA ILE A 102 2.61 3.28 7.58
C ILE A 102 1.95 3.93 6.38
N ASP A 103 1.62 3.13 5.36
CA ASP A 103 0.90 3.59 4.16
C ASP A 103 -0.11 2.53 3.69
N TYR A 104 -0.99 2.90 2.76
CA TYR A 104 -1.99 1.97 2.23
C TYR A 104 -1.38 0.73 1.56
N SER A 105 -0.15 0.82 1.05
CA SER A 105 0.49 -0.33 0.42
C SER A 105 0.94 -1.38 1.43
N ALA A 106 1.54 -0.96 2.55
CA ALA A 106 1.87 -1.85 3.66
C ALA A 106 0.61 -2.51 4.24
N ILE A 107 -0.48 -1.76 4.36
CA ILE A 107 -1.77 -2.26 4.84
C ILE A 107 -2.34 -3.30 3.86
N VAL A 108 -2.38 -3.01 2.55
CA VAL A 108 -2.87 -3.97 1.54
C VAL A 108 -2.06 -5.25 1.49
N LEU A 109 -0.72 -5.16 1.57
CA LEU A 109 0.13 -6.36 1.62
C LEU A 109 -0.18 -7.23 2.83
N TRP A 110 -0.32 -6.60 4.00
CA TRP A 110 -0.71 -7.29 5.21
C TRP A 110 -2.10 -7.93 5.11
N VAL A 111 -3.09 -7.23 4.54
CA VAL A 111 -4.43 -7.79 4.27
C VAL A 111 -4.35 -9.03 3.39
N LEU A 112 -3.59 -8.96 2.29
CA LEU A 112 -3.46 -10.06 1.34
C LEU A 112 -2.81 -11.29 1.97
N GLU A 113 -1.72 -11.11 2.71
CA GLU A 113 -1.01 -12.23 3.36
C GLU A 113 -1.87 -12.86 4.47
N THR A 114 -2.57 -12.03 5.25
CA THR A 114 -3.50 -12.51 6.28
C THR A 114 -4.63 -13.36 5.66
N ALA A 115 -5.18 -12.92 4.52
CA ALA A 115 -6.22 -13.65 3.80
C ALA A 115 -5.70 -14.99 3.24
N GLU A 116 -4.46 -15.04 2.73
CA GLU A 116 -3.84 -16.27 2.25
C GLU A 116 -3.62 -17.28 3.38
N VAL A 117 -3.11 -16.83 4.53
CA VAL A 117 -2.92 -17.69 5.71
C VAL A 117 -4.25 -18.27 6.19
N ALA A 118 -5.31 -17.46 6.23
CA ALA A 118 -6.65 -17.92 6.61
C ALA A 118 -7.19 -18.98 5.63
N ALA A 119 -7.01 -18.78 4.32
CA ALA A 119 -7.44 -19.73 3.29
C ALA A 119 -6.70 -21.09 3.38
N VAL A 120 -5.41 -21.06 3.72
CA VAL A 120 -4.61 -22.28 3.93
C VAL A 120 -5.07 -23.04 5.17
N ALA A 121 -5.33 -22.34 6.28
CA ALA A 121 -5.83 -22.97 7.51
C ALA A 121 -7.20 -23.66 7.29
N LEU A 122 -8.08 -23.02 6.52
CA LEU A 122 -9.35 -23.59 6.07
C LEU A 122 -9.19 -24.86 5.22
N SER A 123 -8.21 -24.87 4.32
CA SER A 123 -7.95 -26.01 3.43
C SER A 123 -7.36 -27.21 4.21
N ALA A 124 -6.56 -26.94 5.24
CA ALA A 124 -5.99 -27.99 6.09
C ALA A 124 -7.05 -28.64 7.00
N SER A 125 -7.99 -27.86 7.54
CA SER A 125 -9.05 -28.37 8.43
C SER A 125 -10.11 -29.20 7.67
N THR A 126 -10.40 -28.83 6.42
CA THR A 126 -11.30 -29.60 5.54
C THR A 126 -10.68 -30.94 5.11
N ALA A 127 -9.37 -30.99 4.86
CA ALA A 127 -8.67 -32.26 4.57
C ALA A 127 -8.74 -33.25 5.75
N THR A 128 -8.68 -32.76 6.99
CA THR A 128 -8.84 -33.62 8.18
C THR A 128 -10.27 -34.13 8.38
N ALA A 129 -11.29 -33.40 7.91
CA ALA A 129 -12.68 -33.83 8.00
C ALA A 129 -13.02 -34.93 6.96
N VAL A 130 -12.38 -34.92 5.79
CA VAL A 130 -12.60 -35.93 4.73
C VAL A 130 -11.88 -37.26 5.04
N GLY A 131 -10.79 -37.23 5.81
CA GLY A 131 -10.08 -38.44 6.26
C GLY A 131 -10.81 -39.28 7.32
N LEU A 132 -11.85 -38.72 7.94
CA LEU A 132 -12.74 -39.40 8.87
C LEU A 132 -14.05 -39.67 8.11
N GLY A 133 -14.30 -40.93 7.73
CA GLY A 133 -15.37 -41.31 6.79
C GLY A 133 -16.75 -40.69 7.05
N ALA A 134 -17.58 -40.70 6.00
CA ALA A 134 -18.87 -40.01 5.79
C ALA A 134 -20.04 -40.31 6.77
N GLY A 135 -19.78 -40.44 8.07
CA GLY A 135 -20.77 -40.79 9.09
C GLY A 135 -21.11 -39.70 10.11
N ALA A 136 -20.54 -38.50 10.03
CA ALA A 136 -20.67 -37.50 11.10
C ALA A 136 -21.03 -36.08 10.61
N VAL A 137 -21.94 -35.96 9.63
CA VAL A 137 -22.43 -34.65 9.15
C VAL A 137 -23.39 -33.97 10.16
N GLY A 138 -23.62 -34.54 11.34
CA GLY A 138 -24.64 -34.09 12.29
C GLY A 138 -24.18 -33.30 13.53
N ALA A 139 -22.89 -33.01 13.74
CA ALA A 139 -22.42 -32.50 15.03
C ALA A 139 -21.36 -31.38 14.95
N LEU A 140 -21.57 -30.39 14.10
CA LEU A 140 -20.70 -29.18 14.02
C LEU A 140 -20.99 -28.12 15.09
N GLY A 141 -21.83 -28.41 16.10
CA GLY A 141 -22.28 -27.44 17.10
C GLY A 141 -21.53 -27.43 18.44
N ALA A 142 -20.66 -28.40 18.74
CA ALA A 142 -20.00 -28.45 20.03
C ALA A 142 -18.75 -29.32 19.93
N LEU A 143 -17.55 -28.71 20.04
CA LEU A 143 -16.35 -29.24 20.70
C LEU A 143 -15.13 -28.38 20.33
N ALA A 144 -14.81 -27.43 21.20
CA ALA A 144 -13.43 -27.00 21.43
C ALA A 144 -13.34 -26.32 22.82
N VAL A 145 -13.75 -27.03 23.86
CA VAL A 145 -13.35 -26.68 25.22
C VAL A 145 -11.93 -27.21 25.41
N GLY A 146 -10.96 -26.31 25.55
CA GLY A 146 -9.69 -26.64 26.21
C GLY A 146 -8.42 -26.57 25.37
N VAL A 147 -8.12 -25.43 24.72
CA VAL A 147 -6.72 -25.00 24.52
C VAL A 147 -6.66 -23.47 24.64
N THR A 148 -6.14 -22.97 25.76
CA THR A 148 -5.92 -21.53 26.00
C THR A 148 -4.67 -21.09 25.24
N GLY A 149 -4.85 -20.60 24.01
CA GLY A 149 -3.78 -19.99 23.22
C GLY A 149 -4.32 -19.24 21.99
N PRO A 150 -3.54 -18.30 21.39
CA PRO A 150 -3.98 -17.43 20.30
C PRO A 150 -4.49 -18.15 19.04
N ALA A 151 -4.19 -19.43 18.88
CA ALA A 151 -4.63 -20.26 17.76
C ALA A 151 -6.10 -20.72 17.85
N ALA A 152 -6.72 -20.69 19.04
CA ALA A 152 -8.10 -21.18 19.21
C ALA A 152 -9.17 -20.16 18.76
N VAL A 153 -8.85 -18.87 18.80
CA VAL A 153 -9.80 -17.80 18.46
C VAL A 153 -10.00 -17.66 16.95
N ALA A 154 -8.99 -18.03 16.15
CA ALA A 154 -9.11 -18.10 14.69
C ALA A 154 -10.04 -19.23 14.19
N GLY A 155 -10.37 -20.21 15.05
CA GLY A 155 -11.17 -21.38 14.66
C GLY A 155 -12.68 -21.16 14.71
N LEU A 156 -13.17 -20.26 15.58
CA LEU A 156 -14.61 -20.12 15.85
C LEU A 156 -15.35 -19.25 14.81
N THR A 157 -14.66 -18.32 14.15
CA THR A 157 -15.27 -17.38 13.18
C THR A 157 -15.18 -17.88 11.74
N VAL A 158 -14.39 -18.92 11.51
CA VAL A 158 -14.03 -19.42 10.18
C VAL A 158 -14.91 -20.62 9.73
N ALA A 159 -15.58 -21.30 10.67
CA ALA A 159 -16.48 -22.42 10.36
C ALA A 159 -17.69 -22.04 9.48
N ALA A 160 -18.10 -20.76 9.49
CA ALA A 160 -19.16 -20.27 8.60
C ALA A 160 -18.65 -19.86 7.20
N VAL A 161 -17.36 -19.55 7.05
CA VAL A 161 -16.77 -19.05 5.79
C VAL A 161 -16.24 -20.20 4.92
N GLY A 162 -15.78 -21.29 5.54
CA GLY A 162 -15.23 -22.45 4.83
C GLY A 162 -16.22 -23.24 3.98
N ALA A 163 -17.52 -23.18 4.28
CA ALA A 163 -18.54 -23.92 3.53
C ALA A 163 -18.88 -23.29 2.16
N ALA A 164 -18.49 -22.03 1.91
CA ALA A 164 -18.86 -21.32 0.68
C ALA A 164 -17.76 -21.28 -0.39
N VAL A 165 -16.49 -21.55 -0.03
CA VAL A 165 -15.37 -21.54 -1.00
C VAL A 165 -15.11 -22.91 -1.62
N ALA A 166 -15.69 -23.98 -1.06
CA ALA A 166 -15.66 -25.34 -1.62
C ALA A 166 -16.96 -25.66 -2.38
N GLY A 167 -17.39 -24.76 -3.27
CA GLY A 167 -18.54 -24.96 -4.16
C GLY A 167 -18.17 -25.74 -5.43
N GLY A 168 -17.54 -26.90 -5.27
CA GLY A 168 -17.27 -27.86 -6.34
C GLY A 168 -17.62 -29.26 -5.87
N VAL A 169 -18.73 -29.80 -6.39
CA VAL A 169 -19.26 -31.18 -6.20
C VAL A 169 -20.03 -31.37 -4.87
N ALA A 170 -21.34 -31.64 -4.80
CA ALA A 170 -22.36 -31.99 -5.77
C ALA A 170 -23.72 -31.45 -5.27
N ALA A 171 -24.53 -30.89 -6.17
CA ALA A 171 -25.96 -30.71 -5.93
C ALA A 171 -26.70 -31.34 -7.09
N ASP A 172 -27.25 -32.54 -6.86
CA ASP A 172 -28.37 -33.00 -7.65
C ASP A 172 -29.64 -32.38 -7.04
N GLN A 173 -30.36 -31.68 -7.91
CA GLN A 173 -31.71 -31.12 -7.82
C GLN A 173 -32.05 -29.96 -6.85
N ALA A 174 -32.32 -28.83 -7.52
CA ALA A 174 -33.44 -27.89 -7.34
C ALA A 174 -33.35 -26.79 -6.28
N SER A 175 -32.86 -25.61 -6.69
CA SER A 175 -33.71 -24.43 -6.95
C SER A 175 -32.82 -23.28 -7.45
N GLY A 176 -33.16 -22.70 -8.60
CA GLY A 176 -32.37 -21.68 -9.27
C GLY A 176 -32.22 -20.40 -8.44
N GLY A 177 -30.98 -20.07 -8.12
CA GLY A 177 -30.54 -18.76 -7.65
C GLY A 177 -29.14 -18.53 -8.21
N ASP A 178 -28.93 -17.36 -8.82
CA ASP A 178 -27.70 -17.01 -9.54
C ASP A 178 -26.46 -17.14 -8.64
N ALA A 179 -25.62 -18.14 -8.91
CA ALA A 179 -24.33 -18.36 -8.24
C ALA A 179 -23.42 -17.11 -8.19
N PRO A 180 -23.42 -16.20 -9.19
CA PRO A 180 -22.73 -14.90 -9.10
C PRO A 180 -23.28 -14.00 -7.99
N ALA A 181 -24.60 -13.95 -7.81
CA ALA A 181 -25.23 -13.12 -6.78
C ALA A 181 -24.97 -13.64 -5.36
N ALA A 182 -24.80 -14.95 -5.20
CA ALA A 182 -24.39 -15.54 -3.93
C ALA A 182 -22.93 -15.20 -3.58
N ALA A 183 -22.03 -15.19 -4.58
CA ALA A 183 -20.64 -14.77 -4.41
C ALA A 183 -20.51 -13.26 -4.13
N ASP A 184 -21.33 -12.42 -4.77
CA ASP A 184 -21.37 -10.97 -4.54
C ASP A 184 -21.89 -10.63 -3.14
N ASN A 185 -22.94 -11.30 -2.67
CA ASN A 185 -23.42 -11.12 -1.29
C ASN A 185 -22.42 -11.63 -0.24
N LEU A 186 -21.63 -12.67 -0.57
CA LEU A 186 -20.56 -13.17 0.29
C LEU A 186 -19.39 -12.18 0.37
N GLY A 187 -19.05 -11.49 -0.73
CA GLY A 187 -18.05 -10.43 -0.75
C GLY A 187 -18.48 -9.22 0.10
N LYS A 188 -19.76 -8.85 0.07
CA LYS A 188 -20.33 -7.73 0.85
C LYS A 188 -20.24 -7.95 2.36
N GLU A 189 -20.54 -9.17 2.81
CA GLU A 189 -20.40 -9.55 4.23
C GLU A 189 -18.93 -9.76 4.63
N PHE A 190 -18.08 -10.27 3.73
CA PHE A 190 -16.65 -10.54 3.99
C PHE A 190 -15.88 -9.30 4.47
N TYR A 191 -16.07 -8.13 3.86
CA TYR A 191 -15.29 -6.92 4.20
C TYR A 191 -15.78 -6.20 5.46
N LYS A 192 -17.10 -6.19 5.70
CA LYS A 192 -17.70 -5.61 6.92
C LYS A 192 -17.31 -6.42 8.17
N VAL A 193 -17.18 -7.73 7.99
CA VAL A 193 -16.72 -8.69 8.99
C VAL A 193 -15.21 -8.55 9.20
N ILE A 194 -14.40 -8.44 8.14
CA ILE A 194 -12.93 -8.37 8.23
C ILE A 194 -12.41 -7.29 9.19
N LEU A 195 -12.94 -6.07 9.18
CA LEU A 195 -12.46 -5.02 10.10
C LEU A 195 -12.88 -5.20 11.56
N GLN A 196 -13.96 -5.94 11.80
CA GLN A 196 -14.47 -6.20 13.15
C GLN A 196 -14.00 -7.55 13.70
N GLU A 197 -13.51 -8.42 12.83
CA GLU A 197 -12.98 -9.74 13.14
C GLU A 197 -11.47 -9.72 13.40
N GLU A 198 -11.03 -10.76 14.11
CA GLU A 198 -9.61 -11.06 14.25
C GLU A 198 -9.02 -11.47 12.88
N PRO A 199 -7.85 -10.98 12.49
CA PRO A 199 -6.89 -10.22 13.30
C PRO A 199 -6.93 -8.69 13.13
N PHE A 200 -7.88 -8.12 12.36
CA PHE A 200 -7.85 -6.69 12.02
C PHE A 200 -8.13 -5.77 13.21
N LYS A 201 -8.92 -6.25 14.15
CA LYS A 201 -9.22 -5.56 15.40
C LYS A 201 -8.03 -5.49 16.36
N SER A 202 -7.22 -6.54 16.44
CA SER A 202 -6.12 -6.64 17.43
C SER A 202 -4.74 -6.32 16.87
N THR A 203 -4.57 -6.38 15.55
CA THR A 203 -3.27 -6.11 14.93
C THR A 203 -2.92 -4.65 15.10
N THR A 204 -1.72 -4.40 15.60
CA THR A 204 -1.18 -3.05 15.80
C THR A 204 -0.31 -2.63 14.63
N VAL A 205 -0.20 -1.33 14.40
CA VAL A 205 0.68 -0.77 13.36
C VAL A 205 2.14 -1.22 13.54
N LYS A 206 2.59 -1.45 14.78
CA LYS A 206 3.93 -1.98 15.11
C LYS A 206 4.24 -3.29 14.40
N SER A 207 3.27 -4.17 14.22
CA SER A 207 3.50 -5.45 13.51
C SER A 207 3.69 -5.23 12.02
N ILE A 208 2.85 -4.38 11.39
CA ILE A 208 2.93 -4.08 9.96
C ILE A 208 4.24 -3.38 9.63
N VAL A 209 4.61 -2.34 10.37
CA VAL A 209 5.81 -1.53 10.09
C VAL A 209 7.10 -2.33 10.26
N LYS A 210 7.10 -3.38 11.10
CA LYS A 210 8.25 -4.29 11.22
C LYS A 210 8.30 -5.31 10.10
N SER A 211 7.16 -5.85 9.68
CA SER A 211 7.07 -6.94 8.69
C SER A 211 7.11 -6.46 7.25
N TYR A 212 6.54 -5.30 6.93
CA TYR A 212 6.34 -4.79 5.56
C TYR A 212 7.11 -3.48 5.31
N ARG A 213 8.40 -3.45 5.65
CA ARG A 213 9.26 -2.28 5.40
C ARG A 213 9.52 -2.10 3.90
N TRP A 214 8.63 -1.38 3.22
CA TRP A 214 8.83 -1.00 1.82
C TRP A 214 9.96 0.03 1.67
N ALA A 215 10.14 0.93 2.66
CA ALA A 215 11.24 1.90 2.65
C ALA A 215 11.76 2.20 4.06
N PRO A 216 13.08 2.42 4.21
CA PRO A 216 13.65 2.90 5.47
C PRO A 216 13.13 4.31 5.80
N PHE A 217 12.99 4.60 7.09
CA PHE A 217 12.76 5.97 7.56
C PHE A 217 14.06 6.77 7.39
N ILE A 218 14.14 7.57 6.34
CA ILE A 218 15.30 8.41 6.02
C ILE A 218 14.87 9.88 6.13
N PRO A 219 15.09 10.52 7.29
CA PRO A 219 14.83 11.93 7.42
C PRO A 219 15.96 12.75 6.77
N VAL A 220 15.62 13.93 6.29
CA VAL A 220 16.58 14.97 5.89
C VAL A 220 16.55 16.13 6.88
N ALA A 221 17.65 16.84 7.02
CA ALA A 221 17.71 18.02 7.88
C ALA A 221 17.11 19.25 7.16
N THR A 222 16.65 20.23 7.93
CA THR A 222 16.10 21.50 7.40
C THR A 222 17.10 22.29 6.56
N ASP A 223 18.40 22.14 6.80
CA ASP A 223 19.51 22.76 6.07
C ASP A 223 20.03 21.90 4.89
N SER A 224 19.49 20.68 4.71
CA SER A 224 19.82 19.83 3.56
C SER A 224 19.36 20.47 2.25
N SER A 225 19.92 20.03 1.12
CA SER A 225 19.52 20.55 -0.19
C SER A 225 18.20 19.97 -0.69
N MET A 226 17.42 20.79 -1.40
CA MET A 226 16.23 20.31 -2.13
C MET A 226 16.60 19.29 -3.20
N LEU A 227 17.80 19.36 -3.78
CA LEU A 227 18.29 18.32 -4.70
C LEU A 227 18.31 16.94 -4.03
N SER A 228 18.73 16.84 -2.77
CA SER A 228 18.71 15.58 -2.01
C SER A 228 17.29 15.02 -1.89
N VAL A 229 16.31 15.88 -1.58
CA VAL A 229 14.89 15.50 -1.51
C VAL A 229 14.37 15.02 -2.86
N LEU A 230 14.68 15.75 -3.94
CA LEU A 230 14.29 15.37 -5.30
C LEU A 230 14.88 14.02 -5.71
N LEU A 231 16.15 13.74 -5.38
CA LEU A 231 16.78 12.46 -5.67
C LEU A 231 16.17 11.31 -4.85
N LEU A 232 15.91 11.52 -3.56
CA LEU A 232 15.23 10.54 -2.71
C LEU A 232 13.86 10.16 -3.26
N LEU A 233 13.07 11.16 -3.67
CA LEU A 233 11.73 10.97 -4.21
C LEU A 233 11.71 10.36 -5.63
N SER A 234 12.64 10.77 -6.50
CA SER A 234 12.65 10.34 -7.91
C SER A 234 13.54 9.12 -8.16
N LYS A 235 14.84 9.24 -7.92
CA LYS A 235 15.85 8.21 -8.20
C LYS A 235 15.69 7.01 -7.27
N TYR A 236 15.58 7.27 -5.97
CA TYR A 236 15.46 6.21 -4.95
C TYR A 236 14.01 5.80 -4.67
N ARG A 237 13.05 6.37 -5.41
CA ARG A 237 11.63 5.98 -5.41
C ARG A 237 10.98 6.03 -4.02
N LEU A 238 11.48 6.88 -3.12
CA LEU A 238 10.79 7.15 -1.88
C LEU A 238 9.49 7.89 -2.17
N ARG A 239 8.42 7.55 -1.45
CA ARG A 239 7.11 8.20 -1.63
C ARG A 239 7.00 9.50 -0.87
N ASN A 240 7.79 9.62 0.19
CA ASN A 240 7.83 10.73 1.11
C ASN A 240 9.22 10.85 1.74
N VAL A 241 9.55 12.04 2.22
CA VAL A 241 10.80 12.37 2.89
C VAL A 241 10.45 13.16 4.17
N PRO A 242 10.61 12.55 5.35
CA PRO A 242 10.48 13.26 6.62
C PRO A 242 11.56 14.33 6.77
N VAL A 243 11.23 15.46 7.37
CA VAL A 243 12.18 16.56 7.63
C VAL A 243 12.28 16.78 9.13
N ILE A 244 13.51 16.79 9.63
CA ILE A 244 13.84 17.08 11.03
C ILE A 244 14.74 18.31 11.10
N GLU A 245 14.68 19.03 12.21
CA GLU A 245 15.65 20.08 12.51
C GLU A 245 16.83 19.47 13.30
N PRO A 246 18.09 19.80 12.98
CA PRO A 246 19.23 19.32 13.76
C PRO A 246 19.07 19.64 15.26
N GLY A 247 19.19 18.62 16.11
CA GLY A 247 19.01 18.75 17.55
C GLY A 247 17.55 18.68 18.04
N ASN A 248 16.57 18.65 17.12
CA ASN A 248 15.17 18.43 17.43
C ASN A 248 14.69 17.09 16.84
N PRO A 249 14.27 16.12 17.66
CA PRO A 249 13.79 14.82 17.16
C PRO A 249 12.40 14.89 16.51
N GLU A 250 11.67 15.99 16.66
CA GLU A 250 10.32 16.13 16.11
C GLU A 250 10.35 16.40 14.61
N LEU A 251 9.32 15.90 13.92
CA LEU A 251 9.16 16.15 12.50
C LEU A 251 8.66 17.58 12.27
N GLN A 252 9.49 18.35 11.59
CA GLN A 252 9.15 19.70 11.16
C GLN A 252 8.26 19.66 9.91
N ASN A 253 8.57 18.76 8.97
CA ASN A 253 7.84 18.66 7.71
C ASN A 253 7.81 17.20 7.18
N TYR A 254 6.97 16.95 6.18
CA TYR A 254 6.79 15.65 5.56
C TYR A 254 6.54 15.83 4.05
N ILE A 255 7.61 15.78 3.26
CA ILE A 255 7.56 16.14 1.85
C ILE A 255 7.17 14.92 1.01
N THR A 256 6.12 15.03 0.21
CA THR A 256 5.65 13.96 -0.70
C THR A 256 5.94 14.30 -2.16
N GLN A 257 5.95 13.28 -3.03
CA GLN A 257 6.09 13.50 -4.48
C GLN A 257 5.04 14.48 -5.03
N SER A 258 3.78 14.33 -4.61
CA SER A 258 2.70 15.21 -5.04
C SER A 258 2.87 16.65 -4.54
N ALA A 259 3.39 16.84 -3.33
CA ALA A 259 3.69 18.17 -2.80
C ALA A 259 4.78 18.85 -3.65
N VAL A 260 5.83 18.11 -4.03
CA VAL A 260 6.87 18.64 -4.93
C VAL A 260 6.29 19.04 -6.28
N VAL A 261 5.43 18.20 -6.88
CA VAL A 261 4.76 18.52 -8.15
C VAL A 261 3.91 19.79 -8.02
N GLY A 262 3.10 19.91 -6.95
CA GLY A 262 2.33 21.12 -6.68
C GLY A 262 3.20 22.35 -6.45
N GLY A 263 4.35 22.21 -5.77
CA GLY A 263 5.32 23.28 -5.61
C GLY A 263 5.94 23.72 -6.95
N LEU A 264 6.23 22.78 -7.84
CA LEU A 264 6.74 23.05 -9.18
C LEU A 264 5.69 23.72 -10.08
N GLU A 265 4.40 23.41 -9.92
CA GLU A 265 3.31 24.09 -10.64
C GLU A 265 3.33 25.61 -10.38
N GLY A 266 3.68 26.04 -9.18
CA GLY A 266 3.87 27.46 -8.83
C GLY A 266 5.00 28.15 -9.60
N CYS A 267 5.80 27.42 -10.39
CA CYS A 267 6.83 27.96 -11.26
C CYS A 267 6.34 28.27 -12.68
N LYS A 268 5.04 28.08 -12.97
CA LYS A 268 4.42 28.47 -14.24
C LYS A 268 4.75 29.92 -14.60
N GLY A 269 5.15 30.16 -15.86
CA GLY A 269 5.56 31.48 -16.34
C GLY A 269 7.06 31.78 -16.16
N ARG A 270 7.84 30.85 -15.59
CA ARG A 270 9.30 30.94 -15.57
C ARG A 270 9.87 30.25 -16.79
N ASP A 271 10.80 30.90 -17.48
CA ASP A 271 11.41 30.41 -18.72
C ASP A 271 11.92 28.95 -18.64
N TRP A 272 12.59 28.60 -17.54
CA TRP A 272 13.12 27.25 -17.33
C TRP A 272 12.01 26.20 -17.17
N PHE A 273 10.91 26.56 -16.51
CA PHE A 273 9.80 25.65 -16.23
C PHE A 273 8.96 25.47 -17.49
N ASP A 274 8.59 26.58 -18.15
CA ASP A 274 7.79 26.55 -19.37
C ASP A 274 8.52 25.84 -20.52
N CYS A 275 9.86 25.97 -20.60
CA CYS A 275 10.69 25.22 -21.54
C CYS A 275 10.60 23.68 -21.36
N ILE A 276 10.42 23.21 -20.11
CA ILE A 276 10.24 21.79 -19.81
C ILE A 276 8.78 21.40 -20.03
N ALA A 277 7.83 22.19 -19.52
CA ALA A 277 6.41 21.92 -19.57
C ALA A 277 5.83 21.92 -21.00
N ALA A 278 6.43 22.68 -21.92
CA ALA A 278 6.03 22.70 -23.33
C ALA A 278 6.45 21.45 -24.12
N ARG A 279 7.30 20.58 -23.55
CA ARG A 279 7.77 19.37 -24.24
C ARG A 279 6.80 18.21 -24.07
N PRO A 280 6.67 17.35 -25.10
CA PRO A 280 5.86 16.15 -24.96
C PRO A 280 6.47 15.20 -23.94
N ILE A 281 5.63 14.39 -23.29
CA ILE A 281 6.06 13.37 -22.31
C ILE A 281 7.07 12.39 -22.95
N SER A 282 6.98 12.16 -24.27
CA SER A 282 7.94 11.34 -25.03
C SER A 282 9.38 11.82 -24.97
N ASP A 283 9.59 13.11 -24.68
CA ASP A 283 10.92 13.70 -24.58
C ASP A 283 11.51 13.62 -23.17
N MET A 284 10.75 13.13 -22.18
CA MET A 284 11.20 13.03 -20.79
C MET A 284 12.02 11.77 -20.50
N GLY A 285 12.23 10.90 -21.50
CA GLY A 285 13.01 9.67 -21.35
C GLY A 285 12.31 8.58 -20.53
N LEU A 286 11.02 8.78 -20.20
CA LEU A 286 10.20 7.80 -19.49
C LEU A 286 10.03 6.53 -20.33
N PRO A 287 9.92 5.34 -19.70
CA PRO A 287 9.63 4.12 -20.44
C PRO A 287 8.24 4.20 -21.08
N PHE A 288 8.16 3.86 -22.37
CA PHE A 288 6.90 3.63 -23.06
C PHE A 288 6.62 2.14 -23.10
N MET A 289 5.34 1.81 -22.93
CA MET A 289 4.85 0.44 -22.85
C MET A 289 3.72 0.29 -23.87
N SER A 290 3.70 -0.83 -24.59
CA SER A 290 2.61 -1.15 -25.52
C SER A 290 1.36 -1.55 -24.73
N SER A 291 0.17 -1.40 -25.33
CA SER A 291 -1.10 -1.74 -24.68
C SER A 291 -1.18 -3.19 -24.17
N ASN A 292 -0.45 -4.11 -24.81
CA ASN A 292 -0.43 -5.52 -24.43
C ASN A 292 0.41 -5.79 -23.17
N GLU A 293 1.39 -4.94 -22.90
CA GLU A 293 2.28 -5.03 -21.73
C GLU A 293 1.67 -4.33 -20.50
N VAL A 294 0.67 -3.46 -20.68
CA VAL A 294 -0.03 -2.80 -19.57
C VAL A 294 -0.84 -3.83 -18.81
N ILE A 295 -0.48 -4.03 -17.55
CA ILE A 295 -1.22 -4.87 -16.61
C ILE A 295 -2.54 -4.16 -16.30
N SER A 296 -3.65 -4.83 -16.58
CA SER A 296 -5.01 -4.32 -16.40
C SER A 296 -5.88 -5.33 -15.67
N ILE A 297 -7.09 -4.94 -15.32
CA ILE A 297 -8.12 -5.81 -14.75
C ILE A 297 -9.41 -5.69 -15.56
N GLN A 298 -10.19 -6.77 -15.73
CA GLN A 298 -11.49 -6.68 -16.38
C GLN A 298 -12.50 -5.97 -15.47
N ASN A 299 -13.60 -5.48 -16.03
CA ASN A 299 -14.63 -4.77 -15.26
C ASN A 299 -15.48 -5.70 -14.36
N ASP A 300 -15.47 -7.00 -14.63
CA ASP A 300 -16.15 -8.07 -13.89
C ASP A 300 -15.22 -8.87 -12.97
N ASP A 301 -13.91 -8.60 -13.00
CA ASP A 301 -12.93 -9.20 -12.09
C ASP A 301 -13.13 -8.67 -10.65
N LEU A 302 -12.96 -9.55 -9.66
CA LEU A 302 -13.06 -9.19 -8.24
C LEU A 302 -11.99 -8.16 -7.83
N VAL A 303 -12.34 -7.21 -6.96
CA VAL A 303 -11.41 -6.18 -6.47
C VAL A 303 -10.19 -6.78 -5.75
N LEU A 304 -10.34 -7.93 -5.08
CA LEU A 304 -9.23 -8.65 -4.47
C LEU A 304 -8.17 -9.08 -5.51
N GLU A 305 -8.60 -9.48 -6.71
CA GLU A 305 -7.70 -9.82 -7.81
C GLU A 305 -6.90 -8.61 -8.29
N ALA A 306 -7.49 -7.40 -8.21
CA ALA A 306 -6.76 -6.17 -8.49
C ALA A 306 -5.57 -5.98 -7.55
N PHE A 307 -5.78 -6.17 -6.23
CA PHE A 307 -4.69 -6.03 -5.26
C PHE A 307 -3.65 -7.14 -5.38
N LYS A 308 -4.05 -8.37 -5.68
CA LYS A 308 -3.11 -9.47 -5.97
C LYS A 308 -2.24 -9.12 -7.18
N ARG A 309 -2.84 -8.71 -8.30
CA ARG A 309 -2.08 -8.26 -9.49
C ARG A 309 -1.17 -7.07 -9.19
N MET A 310 -1.62 -6.11 -8.38
CA MET A 310 -0.79 -4.99 -7.93
C MET A 310 0.44 -5.45 -7.14
N ARG A 311 0.26 -6.36 -6.18
CA ARG A 311 1.36 -6.96 -5.40
C ARG A 311 2.33 -7.70 -6.32
N ASP A 312 1.82 -8.63 -7.11
CA ASP A 312 2.65 -9.56 -7.89
C ASP A 312 3.48 -8.81 -8.93
N ASN A 313 2.93 -7.72 -9.49
CA ASN A 313 3.61 -6.87 -10.47
C ASN A 313 4.26 -5.61 -9.88
N HIS A 314 4.21 -5.41 -8.56
CA HIS A 314 4.80 -4.27 -7.86
C HIS A 314 4.30 -2.90 -8.39
N VAL A 315 3.01 -2.81 -8.73
CA VAL A 315 2.36 -1.58 -9.24
C VAL A 315 1.31 -1.06 -8.25
N GLY A 316 1.13 0.26 -8.21
CA GLY A 316 0.22 0.91 -7.25
C GLY A 316 -1.22 1.12 -7.74
N GLY A 317 -1.50 0.77 -8.99
CA GLY A 317 -2.82 0.91 -9.59
C GLY A 317 -2.90 0.22 -10.94
N LEU A 318 -4.13 -0.12 -11.33
CA LEU A 318 -4.47 -0.86 -12.53
C LEU A 318 -5.60 -0.14 -13.27
N PRO A 319 -5.50 0.02 -14.60
CA PRO A 319 -6.66 0.39 -15.41
C PRO A 319 -7.68 -0.75 -15.41
N VAL A 320 -8.95 -0.39 -15.23
CA VAL A 320 -10.10 -1.29 -15.42
C VAL A 320 -10.50 -1.20 -16.88
N VAL A 321 -10.57 -2.36 -17.55
CA VAL A 321 -10.83 -2.45 -18.98
C VAL A 321 -12.08 -3.27 -19.29
N GLU A 322 -12.70 -2.99 -20.44
CA GLU A 322 -13.88 -3.69 -20.92
C GLU A 322 -13.66 -4.23 -22.34
N GLY A 323 -14.07 -5.48 -22.55
CA GLY A 323 -14.10 -6.15 -23.83
C GLY A 323 -12.73 -6.47 -24.45
N PRO A 324 -12.72 -7.11 -25.64
CA PRO A 324 -11.48 -7.57 -26.29
C PRO A 324 -10.52 -6.43 -26.68
N SER A 325 -11.06 -5.23 -26.91
CA SER A 325 -10.29 -4.04 -27.27
C SER A 325 -9.56 -3.40 -26.08
N LYS A 326 -9.73 -3.92 -24.86
CA LYS A 326 -9.21 -3.35 -23.60
C LYS A 326 -9.54 -1.87 -23.44
N LYS A 327 -10.78 -1.48 -23.73
CA LYS A 327 -11.23 -0.09 -23.56
C LYS A 327 -11.16 0.26 -22.08
N ILE A 328 -10.46 1.32 -21.72
CA ILE A 328 -10.36 1.76 -20.32
C ILE A 328 -11.70 2.35 -19.88
N VAL A 329 -12.29 1.79 -18.83
CA VAL A 329 -13.56 2.22 -18.23
C VAL A 329 -13.38 2.77 -16.81
N GLY A 330 -12.23 2.52 -16.17
CA GLY A 330 -11.95 2.99 -14.83
C GLY A 330 -10.51 2.79 -14.39
N ASN A 331 -10.23 3.07 -13.12
CA ASN A 331 -8.96 2.76 -12.46
C ASN A 331 -9.24 2.24 -11.05
N VAL A 332 -8.45 1.27 -10.61
CA VAL A 332 -8.39 0.83 -9.22
C VAL A 332 -6.96 1.03 -8.75
N SER A 333 -6.80 1.66 -7.60
CA SER A 333 -5.52 1.96 -6.98
C SER A 333 -5.41 1.31 -5.61
N ILE A 334 -4.18 1.15 -5.12
CA ILE A 334 -3.94 0.64 -3.77
C ILE A 334 -4.57 1.52 -2.68
N ARG A 335 -4.92 2.77 -2.99
CA ARG A 335 -5.54 3.72 -2.08
C ARG A 335 -7.05 3.47 -1.92
N ASP A 336 -7.65 2.72 -2.85
CA ASP A 336 -9.09 2.43 -2.83
C ASP A 336 -9.43 1.37 -1.77
N ILE A 337 -8.41 0.72 -1.19
CA ILE A 337 -8.56 -0.09 0.03
C ILE A 337 -9.27 0.67 1.15
N ARG A 338 -9.07 2.00 1.24
CA ARG A 338 -9.74 2.82 2.27
C ARG A 338 -11.25 2.79 2.10
N HIS A 339 -11.75 2.70 0.87
CA HIS A 339 -13.18 2.63 0.60
C HIS A 339 -13.71 1.25 0.94
N LEU A 340 -12.97 0.20 0.61
CA LEU A 340 -13.33 -1.17 0.98
C LEU A 340 -13.40 -1.37 2.50
N LEU A 341 -12.48 -0.74 3.22
CA LEU A 341 -12.41 -0.83 4.67
C LEU A 341 -13.44 0.10 5.34
N LEU A 342 -13.48 1.38 4.98
CA LEU A 342 -14.27 2.38 5.74
C LEU A 342 -15.68 2.63 5.19
N LYS A 343 -15.96 2.24 3.94
CA LYS A 343 -17.24 2.47 3.27
C LYS A 343 -17.74 1.20 2.60
N PRO A 344 -17.97 0.10 3.35
CA PRO A 344 -18.44 -1.16 2.79
C PRO A 344 -19.78 -1.00 2.05
N GLU A 345 -20.60 -0.02 2.44
CA GLU A 345 -21.87 0.32 1.80
C GLU A 345 -21.74 0.75 0.32
N LEU A 346 -20.59 1.28 -0.10
CA LEU A 346 -20.36 1.61 -1.52
C LEU A 346 -20.29 0.35 -2.40
N PHE A 347 -20.03 -0.80 -1.79
CA PHE A 347 -19.88 -2.08 -2.47
C PHE A 347 -21.07 -3.00 -2.21
N SER A 348 -22.07 -2.57 -1.42
CA SER A 348 -23.27 -3.38 -1.14
C SER A 348 -24.36 -3.30 -2.20
N ASN A 349 -24.28 -2.36 -3.14
CA ASN A 349 -25.34 -2.04 -4.10
C ASN A 349 -25.08 -2.49 -5.55
N PHE A 350 -24.06 -3.32 -5.79
CA PHE A 350 -23.83 -3.98 -7.07
C PHE A 350 -24.03 -5.48 -6.89
#